data_AF-A0AAV2H1F9-F1
#
_entry.id   AF-A0AAV2H1F9-F1
#
_cell.length_a   1.000
_cell.length_b   1.000
_cell.length_c   1.000
_cell.angle_alpha   90.00
_cell.angle_beta   90.00
_cell.angle_gamma   90.00
#
_symmetry.space_group_name_H-M   'P 1'
#
loop_
_entity.id
_entity.type
_entity.pdbx_description
1 polymer ?
#
loop_
_entity_poly.entity_id
_entity_poly.type
_entity_poly.pdbx_seq_one_letter_code
_entity_poly.pdbx_strand_id
1 'polypeptide(L)' 'MSFECEVCGKGLPSRREYVGHMNGRHLGKKPFACELCGRQFAYITSLPMHRKTC' A
#
# COMPACT_ATOMS: atom_id res chain seq x y z
N MET A 1 -15.32 13.66 -0.38
CA MET A 1 -15.20 12.65 -1.45
C MET A 1 -14.40 11.48 -0.90
N SER A 2 -15.07 10.37 -0.64
CA SER A 2 -14.46 9.08 -0.30
C SER A 2 -14.18 8.29 -1.58
N PHE A 3 -13.09 7.54 -1.59
CA PHE A 3 -12.78 6.58 -2.66
C PHE A 3 -13.35 5.23 -2.27
N GLU A 4 -14.42 4.81 -2.92
CA GLU A 4 -15.05 3.52 -2.66
C GLU A 4 -14.34 2.41 -3.43
N CYS A 5 -14.00 1.34 -2.71
CA CYS A 5 -13.50 0.12 -3.31
C CYS A 5 -14.62 -0.65 -4.00
N GLU A 6 -14.56 -0.78 -5.32
CA GLU A 6 -15.56 -1.53 -6.10
C GLU A 6 -15.56 -3.05 -5.82
N VAL A 7 -14.48 -3.58 -5.22
CA VAL A 7 -14.34 -5.02 -4.95
C VAL A 7 -14.94 -5.42 -3.60
N CYS A 8 -14.84 -4.57 -2.57
CA CYS A 8 -15.34 -4.87 -1.22
C CYS A 8 -16.23 -3.77 -0.60
N GLY A 9 -16.58 -2.74 -1.36
CA GLY A 9 -17.43 -1.63 -0.92
C GLY A 9 -16.79 -0.71 0.12
N LYS A 10 -15.49 -0.87 0.42
CA LYS A 10 -14.84 -0.10 1.49
C LYS A 10 -14.57 1.34 1.05
N GLY A 11 -15.15 2.30 1.77
CA GLY A 11 -14.85 3.72 1.63
C GLY A 11 -13.48 4.07 2.25
N LEU A 12 -12.62 4.71 1.47
CA LEU A 12 -11.30 5.16 1.89
C LEU A 12 -11.22 6.69 1.83
N PRO A 13 -10.55 7.35 2.80
CA PRO A 13 -10.60 8.80 2.91
C PRO A 13 -9.66 9.51 1.93
N SER A 14 -8.75 8.79 1.26
CA SER A 14 -7.81 9.37 0.32
C SER A 14 -7.44 8.43 -0.82
N ARG A 15 -6.99 8.99 -1.95
CA ARG A 15 -6.49 8.22 -3.10
C ARG A 15 -5.29 7.35 -2.73
N ARG A 16 -4.42 7.83 -1.83
CA ARG A 16 -3.24 7.08 -1.37
C ARG A 16 -3.67 5.80 -0.64
N GLU A 17 -4.65 5.91 0.23
CA GLU A 17 -5.22 4.75 0.94
C GLU A 17 -5.99 3.84 0.01
N TYR A 18 -6.73 4.38 -0.97
CA TYR A 18 -7.36 3.60 -2.03
C TYR A 18 -6.36 2.71 -2.79
N VAL A 19 -5.28 3.31 -3.30
CA VAL A 19 -4.26 2.57 -4.05
C VAL A 19 -3.58 1.52 -3.18
N GLY A 20 -3.18 1.87 -1.94
CA GLY A 20 -2.54 0.91 -1.05
C GLY A 20 -3.47 -0.22 -0.59
N HIS A 21 -4.77 0.08 -0.40
CA HIS A 21 -5.79 -0.92 -0.15
C HIS A 21 -5.92 -1.89 -1.33
N MET A 22 -6.08 -1.38 -2.56
CA MET A 22 -6.17 -2.21 -3.76
C MET A 22 -4.93 -3.08 -3.92
N ASN A 23 -3.75 -2.47 -3.84
CA ASN A 23 -2.46 -3.14 -3.92
C ASN A 23 -2.28 -4.24 -2.86
N GLY A 24 -2.64 -3.97 -1.61
CA GLY A 24 -2.42 -4.91 -0.51
C GLY A 24 -3.52 -5.96 -0.29
N ARG A 25 -4.77 -5.67 -0.65
CA ARG A 25 -5.94 -6.52 -0.33
C ARG A 25 -6.52 -7.25 -1.52
N HIS A 26 -6.36 -6.71 -2.74
CA HIS A 26 -7.01 -7.26 -3.93
C HIS A 26 -6.01 -7.66 -5.02
N LEU A 27 -5.07 -6.78 -5.35
CA LEU A 27 -4.12 -7.01 -6.43
C LEU A 27 -2.88 -7.80 -5.98
N GLY A 28 -2.60 -7.85 -4.68
CA GLY A 28 -1.36 -8.43 -4.13
C GLY A 28 -0.08 -7.72 -4.57
N LYS A 29 -0.19 -6.61 -5.31
CA LYS A 29 0.95 -5.85 -5.84
C LYS A 29 1.53 -5.00 -4.72
N LYS A 30 2.76 -5.27 -4.32
CA LYS A 30 3.52 -4.41 -3.40
C LYS A 30 4.73 -3.84 -4.14
N PRO A 31 4.53 -2.72 -4.86
CA PRO A 31 5.56 -2.19 -5.78
C PRO A 31 6.80 -1.66 -5.05
N PHE A 32 6.72 -1.45 -3.73
CA PHE A 32 7.82 -0.92 -2.94
C PHE A 32 8.50 -2.05 -2.18
N ALA A 33 9.61 -2.56 -2.70
CA ALA A 33 10.42 -3.58 -2.03
C ALA A 33 11.64 -2.93 -1.35
N CYS A 34 12.03 -3.46 -0.20
CA CYS A 34 13.32 -3.16 0.41
C CYS A 34 14.39 -4.03 -0.24
N GLU A 35 15.42 -3.39 -0.79
CA GLU A 35 16.52 -4.10 -1.47
C GLU A 35 17.43 -4.87 -0.51
N LEU A 36 17.42 -4.52 0.78
CA LEU A 36 18.28 -5.14 1.80
C LEU A 36 17.70 -6.46 2.32
N CYS A 37 16.39 -6.50 2.62
CA CYS A 37 15.74 -7.68 3.21
C CYS A 37 14.63 -8.29 2.33
N GLY A 38 14.35 -7.72 1.16
CA GLY A 38 13.30 -8.17 0.24
C GLY A 38 11.87 -7.88 0.71
N ARG A 39 11.67 -7.23 1.86
CA ARG A 39 10.33 -6.97 2.41
C ARG A 39 9.56 -5.98 1.54
N GLN A 40 8.33 -6.33 1.18
CA GLN A 40 7.51 -5.52 0.28
C GLN A 40 6.40 -4.74 1.02
N PHE A 41 6.11 -3.55 0.53
CA PHE A 41 5.18 -2.58 1.10
C PHE A 41 4.16 -2.11 0.05
N ALA A 42 2.92 -1.90 0.48
CA ALA A 42 1.86 -1.35 -0.37
C ALA A 42 1.95 0.17 -0.53
N TYR A 43 2.68 0.85 0.36
CA TYR A 43 2.79 2.32 0.41
C TYR A 43 4.24 2.78 0.28
N ILE A 44 4.46 3.82 -0.54
CA ILE A 44 5.78 4.41 -0.76
C ILE A 44 6.36 4.99 0.53
N THR A 45 5.53 5.54 1.41
CA THR A 45 5.97 6.16 2.67
C THR A 45 6.44 5.14 3.71
N SER A 46 6.02 3.87 3.59
CA SER A 46 6.43 2.82 4.52
C SER A 46 7.87 2.36 4.27
N LEU A 47 8.34 2.38 3.01
CA LEU A 47 9.68 1.91 2.65
C LEU A 47 10.81 2.75 3.29
N PRO A 48 10.83 4.09 3.21
CA PRO A 48 11.86 4.92 3.84
C PRO A 48 11.90 4.76 5.37
N MET A 49 10.75 4.60 6.01
CA MET A 49 10.67 4.38 7.45
C MET A 49 11.27 3.03 7.83
N HIS A 50 10.93 1.97 7.09
CA HIS A 50 11.51 0.65 7.29
C HIS A 50 13.02 0.61 6.99
N ARG A 51 13.49 1.30 5.94
CA ARG A 51 14.92 1.30 5.56
C ARG A 51 15.84 1.75 6.70
N LYS A 52 15.36 2.58 7.63
CA LYS A 52 16.14 3.02 8.80
C LYS A 52 16.31 1.94 9.87
N THR A 53 15.40 0.96 9.91
CA THR A 53 15.36 -0.12 10.90
C THR A 53 15.42 -1.49 10.22
N CYS A 54 15.99 -1.54 9.01
CA CYS A 54 16.02 -2.74 8.20
C CYS A 54 16.93 -3.80 8.81
#